data_AF-A0A5M6ID27-F1
#
_entry.id   AF-A0A5M6ID27-F1
#
_cell.length_a   1.000
_cell.length_b   1.000
_cell.length_c   1.000
_cell.angle_alpha   90.00
_cell.angle_beta   90.00
_cell.angle_gamma   90.00
#
_symmetry.space_group_name_H-M   'P 1'
#
loop_
_entity.id
_entity.type
_entity.pdbx_description
1 polymer ?
#
loop_
_entity_poly.entity_id
_entity_poly.type
_entity_poly.pdbx_seq_one_letter_code
_entity_poly.pdbx_strand_id
1 'polypeptide(L)'
;MADFLPDTIVAVLSVLFSMARFENQRWIRARLNGYRGSWQLLGVLVDMTGVLALLFSVAFLVAYDYGTSVEQAVGLLVITFVGGMVGSTALGAVLGGDRAIVWLLATLLVWALAVGLATHVSWFGLVRL
;
A
#
# COMPACT_ATOMS: atom_id res chain seq x y z
N MET A 1 -11.15 -21.84 11.65
CA MET A 1 -10.59 -21.54 10.31
C MET A 1 -11.29 -20.36 9.64
N ALA A 2 -12.62 -20.24 9.74
CA ALA A 2 -13.35 -19.07 9.23
C ALA A 2 -12.93 -17.74 9.90
N ASP A 3 -12.50 -17.79 11.17
CA ASP A 3 -12.14 -16.58 11.93
C ASP A 3 -10.78 -15.96 11.56
N PHE A 4 -9.99 -16.61 10.70
CA PHE A 4 -8.67 -16.12 10.29
C PHE A 4 -8.72 -15.19 9.07
N LEU A 5 -9.77 -15.29 8.25
CA LEU A 5 -9.85 -14.54 7.01
C LEU A 5 -10.44 -13.14 7.27
N PRO A 6 -9.75 -12.06 6.90
CA PRO A 6 -10.32 -10.72 6.95
C PRO A 6 -11.44 -10.57 5.91
N ASP A 7 -12.23 -9.49 6.04
CA ASP A 7 -13.21 -9.10 5.03
C ASP A 7 -12.55 -9.02 3.64
N THR A 8 -13.15 -9.70 2.66
CA THR A 8 -12.68 -9.78 1.27
C THR A 8 -12.40 -8.39 0.68
N ILE A 9 -13.25 -7.39 0.97
CA ILE A 9 -13.07 -6.03 0.44
C ILE A 9 -11.81 -5.40 1.03
N VAL A 10 -11.62 -5.53 2.35
CA VAL A 10 -10.44 -5.02 3.06
C VAL A 10 -9.18 -5.72 2.57
N ALA A 11 -9.23 -7.04 2.38
CA ALA A 11 -8.13 -7.82 1.85
C ALA A 11 -7.70 -7.35 0.45
N VAL A 12 -8.67 -7.16 -0.46
CA VAL A 12 -8.40 -6.69 -1.83
C VAL A 12 -7.82 -5.27 -1.81
N LEU A 13 -8.43 -4.34 -1.07
CA LEU A 13 -7.94 -2.98 -0.96
C LEU A 13 -6.53 -2.92 -0.36
N SER A 14 -6.26 -3.74 0.65
CA SER A 14 -4.94 -3.81 1.29
C SER A 14 -3.88 -4.38 0.35
N VAL A 15 -4.21 -5.42 -0.42
CA VAL A 15 -3.31 -5.96 -1.46
C VAL A 15 -3.02 -4.92 -2.53
N LEU A 16 -4.04 -4.25 -3.07
CA LEU A 16 -3.87 -3.19 -4.06
C LEU A 16 -3.03 -2.02 -3.50
N PHE A 17 -3.26 -1.66 -2.24
CA PHE A 17 -2.52 -0.60 -1.57
C PHE A 17 -1.05 -0.98 -1.42
N SER A 18 -0.79 -2.22 -0.99
CA SER A 18 0.54 -2.80 -0.90
C SER A 18 1.26 -2.80 -2.25
N MET A 19 0.59 -3.22 -3.33
CA MET A 19 1.14 -3.17 -4.69
C MET A 19 1.51 -1.76 -5.12
N ALA A 20 0.61 -0.79 -4.94
CA ALA A 20 0.86 0.62 -5.29
C ALA A 20 2.02 1.21 -4.47
N ARG A 21 2.09 0.88 -3.17
CA ARG A 21 3.20 1.27 -2.28
C ARG A 21 4.52 0.63 -2.71
N PHE A 22 4.53 -0.64 -3.11
CA PHE A 22 5.73 -1.34 -3.59
C PHE A 22 6.30 -0.69 -4.84
N GLU A 23 5.46 -0.30 -5.81
CA GLU A 23 5.92 0.43 -7.00
C GLU A 23 6.51 1.80 -6.64
N ASN A 24 5.91 2.49 -5.67
CA ASN A 24 6.46 3.72 -5.08
C ASN A 24 7.88 3.50 -4.49
N GLN A 25 8.07 2.41 -3.74
CA GLN A 25 9.38 2.06 -3.18
C GLN A 25 10.41 1.63 -4.24
N ARG A 26 9.97 1.03 -5.35
CA ARG A 26 10.86 0.72 -6.50
C ARG A 26 11.41 2.01 -7.12
N TRP A 27 10.58 3.03 -7.25
CA TRP A 27 11.03 4.36 -7.71
C TRP A 27 12.08 4.98 -6.77
N ILE A 28 11.80 5.00 -5.46
CA ILE A 28 12.74 5.53 -4.47
C ILE A 28 14.11 4.84 -4.59
N ARG A 29 14.11 3.50 -4.72
CA ARG A 29 15.33 2.73 -4.95
C ARG A 29 16.01 3.08 -6.27
N ALA A 30 15.26 3.21 -7.37
CA ALA A 30 15.82 3.61 -8.66
C ALA A 30 16.48 4.99 -8.59
N ARG A 31 15.86 5.95 -7.88
CA ARG A 31 16.42 7.29 -7.68
C ARG A 31 17.69 7.30 -6.83
N LEU A 32 17.73 6.52 -5.76
CA LEU A 32 18.93 6.33 -4.95
C LEU A 32 20.09 5.72 -5.76
N ASN A 33 19.77 4.90 -6.75
CA ASN A 33 20.73 4.31 -7.69
C ASN A 33 21.11 5.25 -8.86
N GLY A 34 20.75 6.54 -8.79
CA GLY A 34 21.17 7.54 -9.77
C GLY A 34 20.18 7.82 -10.90
N TYR A 35 19.00 7.17 -10.92
CA TYR A 35 17.94 7.55 -11.85
C TYR A 35 17.36 8.92 -11.45
N ARG A 36 17.81 9.98 -12.11
CA ARG A 36 17.26 11.32 -11.93
C ARG A 36 16.23 11.54 -13.02
N GLY A 37 14.96 11.28 -12.70
CA GLY A 37 13.86 11.72 -13.57
C GLY A 37 13.99 13.22 -13.87
N SER A 38 13.41 13.67 -14.98
CA SER A 38 13.55 15.06 -15.44
C SER A 38 12.94 16.11 -14.50
N TRP A 39 12.14 15.70 -13.51
CA TRP A 39 11.40 16.60 -12.60
C TRP A 39 11.73 16.29 -11.14
N GLN A 40 12.55 17.14 -10.51
CA GLN A 40 12.96 16.96 -9.11
C GLN A 40 11.79 17.04 -8.12
N LEU A 41 10.82 17.92 -8.37
CA LEU A 41 9.61 18.05 -7.55
C LEU A 41 8.79 16.75 -7.54
N LEU A 42 8.61 16.13 -8.70
CA LEU A 42 7.92 14.84 -8.82
C LEU A 42 8.64 13.78 -7.99
N GLY A 43 9.98 13.76 -8.05
CA GLY A 43 10.78 12.88 -7.22
C GLY A 43 10.46 13.02 -5.72
N VAL A 44 10.50 14.24 -5.19
CA VAL A 44 10.22 14.51 -3.77
C VAL A 44 8.81 14.08 -3.36
N LEU A 45 7.81 14.35 -4.20
CA LEU A 45 6.42 13.94 -3.93
C LEU A 45 6.27 12.42 -3.82
N VAL A 46 6.92 11.67 -4.71
CA VAL A 46 6.88 10.21 -4.70
C VAL A 46 7.62 9.66 -3.47
N ASP A 47 8.79 10.23 -3.12
CA ASP A 47 9.52 9.82 -1.91
C ASP A 47 8.69 10.04 -0.62
N MET A 48 8.07 11.22 -0.48
CA MET A 48 7.21 11.53 0.67
C MET A 48 5.98 10.63 0.71
N THR A 49 5.36 10.36 -0.45
CA THR A 49 4.22 9.44 -0.53
C THR A 49 4.63 8.03 -0.09
N GLY A 50 5.81 7.54 -0.48
CA GLY A 50 6.30 6.24 -0.05
C GLY A 50 6.45 6.11 1.47
N VAL A 51 6.98 7.15 2.13
CA VAL A 51 7.12 7.18 3.60
C VAL A 51 5.75 7.25 4.28
N LEU A 52 4.88 8.16 3.83
CA LEU A 52 3.54 8.33 4.40
C LEU A 52 2.68 7.07 4.22
N ALA A 53 2.79 6.40 3.08
CA ALA A 53 2.10 5.14 2.82
C ALA A 53 2.57 4.00 3.74
N LEU A 54 3.87 3.97 4.07
CA LEU A 54 4.39 2.99 5.03
C LEU A 54 3.83 3.25 6.43
N LEU A 55 3.86 4.51 6.89
CA LEU A 55 3.29 4.90 8.19
C LEU A 55 1.79 4.59 8.25
N PHE A 56 1.05 4.91 7.18
CA PHE A 56 -0.36 4.56 7.06
C PHE A 56 -0.59 3.05 7.15
N SER A 57 0.21 2.24 6.45
CA SER A 57 0.09 0.77 6.48
C SER A 57 0.20 0.21 7.90
N VAL A 58 1.16 0.72 8.68
CA VAL A 58 1.36 0.30 10.07
C VAL A 58 0.21 0.77 10.95
N ALA A 59 -0.17 2.04 10.85
CA ALA A 59 -1.27 2.61 11.62
C ALA A 59 -2.61 1.92 11.33
N PHE A 60 -2.86 1.59 10.05
CA PHE A 60 -4.05 0.87 9.60
C PHE A 60 -4.12 -0.54 10.19
N LEU A 61 -3.03 -1.31 10.16
CA LEU A 61 -3.01 -2.66 10.76
C LEU A 61 -3.29 -2.63 12.27
N VAL A 62 -2.70 -1.67 12.98
CA VAL A 62 -2.96 -1.47 14.42
C VAL A 62 -4.43 -1.10 14.65
N ALA A 63 -4.98 -0.16 13.88
CA ALA A 63 -6.38 0.23 13.98
C ALA A 63 -7.35 -0.93 13.61
N TYR A 64 -6.96 -1.77 12.65
CA TYR A 64 -7.73 -2.93 12.23
C TYR A 64 -7.80 -4.00 13.34
N ASP A 65 -6.68 -4.27 14.00
CA ASP A 65 -6.60 -5.18 15.15
C ASP A 65 -7.54 -4.76 16.29
N TYR A 66 -7.51 -3.46 16.66
CA TYR A 66 -8.41 -2.91 17.68
C TYR A 66 -9.91 -3.08 17.37
N GLY A 67 -10.28 -3.10 16.08
CA GLY A 67 -11.67 -3.18 15.63
C GLY A 67 -12.17 -4.58 15.33
N THR A 68 -11.28 -5.59 15.35
CA THR A 68 -11.57 -6.97 14.93
C THR A 68 -10.95 -7.99 15.90
N SER A 69 -10.05 -8.85 15.44
CA SER A 69 -9.28 -9.79 16.26
C SER A 69 -7.84 -9.89 15.74
N VAL A 70 -6.93 -10.29 16.63
CA VAL A 70 -5.50 -10.45 16.31
C VAL A 70 -5.29 -11.44 15.17
N GLU A 71 -6.07 -12.53 15.13
CA GLU A 71 -5.99 -13.54 14.08
C GLU A 71 -6.33 -12.97 12.70
N GLN A 72 -7.37 -12.13 12.61
CA GLN A 72 -7.75 -11.47 11.36
C GLN A 72 -6.72 -10.43 10.93
N ALA A 73 -6.13 -9.69 11.87
CA ALA A 73 -5.07 -8.74 11.58
C ALA A 73 -3.79 -9.45 11.06
N VAL A 74 -3.43 -10.59 11.65
CA VAL A 74 -2.34 -11.44 11.15
C VAL A 74 -2.68 -12.02 9.78
N GLY A 75 -3.92 -12.50 9.57
CA GLY A 75 -4.39 -12.97 8.26
C GLY A 75 -4.29 -11.89 7.19
N LEU A 76 -4.72 -10.67 7.51
CA LEU A 76 -4.63 -9.50 6.63
C LEU A 76 -3.18 -9.14 6.33
N LEU A 77 -2.29 -9.16 7.32
CA LEU A 77 -0.86 -8.94 7.14
C LEU A 77 -0.28 -9.94 6.13
N VAL A 78 -0.55 -11.24 6.32
CA VAL A 78 -0.04 -12.31 5.44
C VAL A 78 -0.57 -12.16 4.02
N ILE A 79 -1.89 -11.96 3.85
CA ILE A 79 -2.52 -11.77 2.54
C ILE A 79 -1.95 -10.54 1.84
N THR A 80 -1.80 -9.43 2.57
CA THR A 80 -1.28 -8.16 2.03
C THR A 80 0.18 -8.29 1.60
N PHE A 81 0.99 -9.02 2.37
CA PHE A 81 2.39 -9.25 2.06
C PHE A 81 2.57 -10.17 0.85
N VAL A 82 1.95 -11.36 0.88
CA VAL A 82 2.04 -12.34 -0.20
C VAL A 82 1.40 -11.81 -1.48
N GLY A 83 0.17 -11.29 -1.37
CA GLY A 83 -0.56 -10.71 -2.49
C GLY A 83 0.15 -9.50 -3.08
N GLY A 84 0.68 -8.61 -2.24
CA GLY A 84 1.47 -7.47 -2.67
C GLY A 84 2.77 -7.87 -3.39
N MET A 85 3.49 -8.87 -2.88
CA MET A 85 4.72 -9.37 -3.49
C MET A 85 4.45 -10.04 -4.85
N VAL A 86 3.47 -10.96 -4.92
CA VAL A 86 3.09 -11.64 -6.16
C VAL A 86 2.56 -10.63 -7.18
N GLY A 87 1.66 -9.76 -6.75
CA GLY A 87 1.03 -8.74 -7.60
C GLY A 87 2.03 -7.74 -8.16
N SER A 88 2.93 -7.19 -7.33
CA SER A 88 3.96 -6.25 -7.80
C SER A 88 4.97 -6.92 -8.73
N THR A 89 5.34 -8.17 -8.47
CA THR A 89 6.23 -8.94 -9.36
C THR A 89 5.57 -9.16 -10.73
N ALA A 90 4.30 -9.59 -10.75
CA ALA A 90 3.55 -9.77 -11.99
C ALA A 90 3.38 -8.44 -12.75
N LEU A 91 3.05 -7.36 -12.05
CA LEU A 91 2.91 -6.02 -12.63
C LEU A 91 4.24 -5.55 -13.25
N GLY A 92 5.35 -5.76 -12.55
CA GLY A 92 6.69 -5.45 -13.05
C GLY A 92 7.07 -6.24 -14.30
N ALA A 93 6.69 -7.52 -14.36
CA ALA A 93 6.93 -8.39 -15.51
C ALA A 93 6.13 -7.96 -16.74
N VAL A 94 4.88 -7.49 -16.56
CA VAL A 94 3.98 -7.10 -17.66
C VAL A 94 4.26 -5.68 -18.17
N LEU A 95 4.47 -4.71 -17.27
CA LEU A 95 4.52 -3.29 -17.65
C LEU A 95 5.93 -2.78 -17.99
N GLY A 96 6.98 -3.54 -17.64
CA GLY A 96 8.37 -3.09 -17.76
C GLY A 96 8.64 -1.98 -16.74
N GLY A 97 9.16 -2.38 -15.57
CA GLY A 97 9.13 -1.64 -14.29
C GLY A 97 9.70 -0.22 -14.19
N ASP A 98 10.19 0.39 -15.27
CA ASP A 98 10.92 1.67 -15.25
C ASP A 98 10.20 2.79 -16.01
N ARG A 99 8.87 2.81 -15.97
CA ARG A 99 8.07 3.85 -16.63
C ARG A 99 7.57 4.88 -15.62
N ALA A 100 7.94 6.15 -15.84
CA ALA A 100 7.51 7.28 -15.00
C ALA A 100 5.98 7.35 -14.77
N ILE A 101 5.21 6.96 -15.79
CA ILE A 101 3.75 6.93 -15.71
C ILE A 101 3.23 5.91 -14.70
N VAL A 102 3.88 4.75 -14.56
CA VAL A 102 3.49 3.71 -13.60
C VAL A 102 3.65 4.22 -12.18
N TRP A 103 4.73 4.96 -11.91
CA TRP A 103 4.97 5.54 -10.58
C TRP A 103 4.02 6.68 -10.24
N LEU A 104 3.67 7.53 -11.21
CA LEU A 104 2.67 8.57 -11.01
C LEU A 104 1.31 7.97 -10.68
N LEU A 105 0.88 6.96 -11.46
CA LEU A 105 -0.37 6.25 -11.22
C LEU A 105 -0.35 5.53 -9.86
N ALA A 106 0.74 4.86 -9.52
CA ALA A 106 0.89 4.22 -8.21
C ALA A 106 0.81 5.22 -7.06
N THR A 107 1.41 6.41 -7.22
CA THR A 107 1.35 7.49 -6.22
C THR A 107 -0.07 7.99 -5.99
N LEU A 108 -0.82 8.24 -7.07
CA LEU A 108 -2.22 8.64 -6.96
C LEU A 108 -3.09 7.52 -6.34
N LEU A 109 -2.82 6.27 -6.75
CA LEU A 109 -3.56 5.11 -6.29
C LEU A 109 -3.34 4.82 -4.80
N VAL A 110 -2.13 5.05 -4.28
CA VAL A 110 -1.84 4.94 -2.84
C VAL A 110 -2.80 5.81 -2.02
N TRP A 111 -3.00 7.06 -2.42
CA TRP A 111 -3.88 7.98 -1.68
C TRP A 111 -5.35 7.57 -1.77
N ALA A 112 -5.83 7.21 -2.97
CA ALA A 112 -7.20 6.74 -3.16
C ALA A 112 -7.49 5.47 -2.33
N LEU A 113 -6.56 4.51 -2.34
CA LEU A 113 -6.69 3.27 -1.58
C LEU A 113 -6.52 3.49 -0.06
N ALA A 114 -5.68 4.44 0.36
CA ALA A 114 -5.56 4.81 1.77
C ALA A 114 -6.88 5.38 2.29
N VAL A 115 -7.54 6.26 1.54
CA VAL A 115 -8.87 6.78 1.89
C VAL A 115 -9.90 5.66 1.95
N GLY A 116 -9.89 4.74 0.98
CA GLY A 116 -10.79 3.57 0.97
C GLY A 116 -10.56 2.64 2.17
N LEU A 117 -9.31 2.36 2.53
CA LEU A 117 -8.99 1.56 3.72
C LEU A 117 -9.36 2.28 5.02
N ALA A 118 -9.18 3.61 5.07
CA ALA A 118 -9.44 4.40 6.26
C ALA A 118 -10.90 4.39 6.70
N THR A 119 -11.86 4.11 5.79
CA THR A 119 -13.28 3.96 6.14
C THR A 119 -13.60 2.59 6.77
N HIS A 120 -12.70 1.60 6.67
CA HIS A 120 -12.94 0.26 7.19
C HIS A 120 -12.38 0.02 8.61
N VAL A 121 -11.81 1.03 9.24
CA VAL A 121 -11.26 0.93 10.61
C VAL A 121 -11.74 2.07 11.49
N SER A 122 -11.79 1.83 12.80
CA SER A 122 -12.02 2.88 13.77
C SER A 122 -10.69 3.47 14.20
N TRP A 123 -10.44 4.72 13.83
CA TRP A 123 -9.22 5.42 14.22
C TRP A 123 -9.30 5.80 15.70
N PHE A 124 -8.60 5.05 16.56
CA PHE A 124 -8.50 5.32 18.00
C PHE A 124 -9.86 5.43 18.71
N GLY A 125 -10.86 4.66 18.27
CA GLY A 125 -12.19 4.64 18.88
C GLY A 125 -13.07 5.84 18.52
N LEU A 126 -12.64 6.74 17.62
CA LEU A 126 -13.35 8.00 17.39
C LEU A 126 -14.41 7.93 16.27
N VAL A 127 -14.28 7.11 15.22
CA VAL A 127 -15.30 7.00 14.15
C VAL A 127 -15.16 5.68 13.37
N ARG A 128 -16.23 4.91 13.18
CA ARG A 128 -16.41 4.02 12.00
C ARG A 128 -17.19 4.83 10.97
N LEU A 129 -16.58 5.19 9.84
CA LEU A 129 -17.25 5.88 8.74
C LEU A 129 -17.98 4.89 7.83
#